data_AF-A0A7K0UQ72-F1
#
_entry.id   AF-A0A7K0UQ72-F1
#
_cell.length_a   1.000
_cell.length_b   1.000
_cell.length_c   1.000
_cell.angle_alpha   90.00
_cell.angle_beta   90.00
_cell.angle_gamma   90.00
#
_symmetry.space_group_name_H-M   'P 1'
#
loop_
_entity.id
_entity.type
_entity.pdbx_description
1 polymer ?
#
loop_
_entity_poly.entity_id
_entity_poly.type
_entity_poly.pdbx_seq_one_letter_code
_entity_poly.pdbx_strand_id
1 'polypeptide(L)'
;GSVAGGHTIRNPEPIFGLAVQGVVDPKKIFRKAGAKAGDIALLSKPLGTGLTLAAGTDAEKLVAIAGMRQLNRQASEQLQQLGAAVHGVTDVTGYGLAGHGWEMAQRSGVQLVLDSSAFRAYPGALEAAQRGVRTGGDPRNRTYVDGHFFVDDKNFDDDAHVALCMDPQTSGGLLAAVTSEAAEKLLQDKMWWQVGEFAAASASVRLR
;
A
#
# COMPACT_ATOMS: atom_id res chain seq x y z
N GLY A 1 -10.55 21.46 3.45
CA GLY A 1 -11.45 20.85 4.45
C GLY A 1 -11.36 21.68 5.71
N SER A 2 -12.43 21.72 6.49
CA SER A 2 -12.48 22.34 7.82
C SER A 2 -12.83 21.28 8.86
N VAL A 3 -12.40 21.47 10.11
CA VAL A 3 -12.86 20.66 11.24
C VAL A 3 -14.11 21.33 11.79
N ALA A 4 -15.26 20.68 11.64
CA ALA A 4 -16.58 21.25 11.96
C ALA A 4 -17.06 20.97 13.40
N GLY A 5 -16.27 20.26 14.19
CA GLY A 5 -16.62 19.86 15.56
C GLY A 5 -15.97 18.53 15.94
N GLY A 6 -16.41 17.94 17.06
CA GLY A 6 -15.93 16.65 17.53
C GLY A 6 -16.67 16.16 18.76
N HIS A 7 -16.37 14.95 19.19
CA HIS A 7 -16.85 14.38 20.44
C HIS A 7 -15.67 13.78 21.20
N THR A 8 -15.61 14.02 22.50
CA THR A 8 -14.53 13.53 23.36
C THR A 8 -15.09 12.57 24.40
N ILE A 9 -14.47 11.42 24.54
CA ILE A 9 -14.80 10.40 25.53
C ILE A 9 -13.67 10.25 26.55
N ARG A 10 -13.98 9.75 27.75
CA ARG A 10 -12.97 9.29 28.70
C ARG A 10 -12.57 7.87 28.35
N ASN A 11 -11.28 7.64 28.14
CA ASN A 11 -10.71 6.32 27.86
C ASN A 11 -9.36 6.21 28.57
N PRO A 12 -8.98 5.05 29.15
CA PRO A 12 -7.64 4.85 29.72
C PRO A 12 -6.53 5.03 28.68
N GLU A 13 -6.80 4.76 27.41
CA GLU A 13 -5.84 4.92 26.31
C GLU A 13 -6.15 6.17 25.47
N PRO A 14 -5.14 6.93 25.02
CA PRO A 14 -5.38 8.07 24.14
C PRO A 14 -5.85 7.60 22.76
N ILE A 15 -7.02 8.09 22.32
CA ILE A 15 -7.57 7.82 20.99
C ILE A 15 -7.83 9.15 20.27
N PHE A 16 -7.47 9.21 19.00
CA PHE A 16 -7.80 10.33 18.12
C PHE A 16 -8.15 9.82 16.71
N GLY A 17 -9.14 10.44 16.08
CA GLY A 17 -9.58 10.11 14.73
C GLY A 17 -10.58 11.14 14.22
N LEU A 18 -10.91 11.06 12.93
CA LEU A 18 -11.85 11.96 12.27
C LEU A 18 -12.92 11.16 11.52
N ALA A 19 -14.18 11.59 11.60
CA ALA A 19 -15.21 11.20 10.66
C ALA A 19 -15.23 12.22 9.51
N VAL A 20 -14.88 11.77 8.29
CA VAL A 20 -14.72 12.66 7.13
C VAL A 20 -15.90 12.48 6.18
N GLN A 21 -16.50 13.58 5.74
CA GLN A 21 -17.49 13.60 4.67
C GLN A 21 -16.88 14.26 3.43
N GLY A 22 -17.13 13.65 2.27
CA GLY A 22 -16.69 14.15 0.97
C GLY A 22 -17.73 13.86 -0.11
N VAL A 23 -17.62 14.55 -1.23
CA VAL A 23 -18.47 14.35 -2.40
C VAL A 23 -17.62 13.89 -3.58
N VAL A 24 -18.18 13.03 -4.42
CA VAL A 24 -17.53 12.50 -5.60
C VAL A 24 -18.56 12.34 -6.70
N ASP A 25 -18.18 12.64 -7.95
CA ASP A 25 -18.98 12.27 -9.11
C ASP A 25 -19.11 10.73 -9.14
N PRO A 26 -20.32 10.14 -9.15
CA PRO A 26 -20.50 8.69 -9.16
C PRO A 26 -19.74 7.96 -10.28
N LYS A 27 -19.45 8.64 -11.40
CA LYS A 27 -18.66 8.10 -12.52
C LYS A 27 -17.15 8.10 -12.26
N LYS A 28 -16.68 8.79 -11.23
CA LYS A 28 -15.27 8.94 -10.84
C LYS A 28 -14.93 8.25 -9.52
N ILE A 29 -15.81 7.37 -9.02
CA ILE A 29 -15.54 6.57 -7.84
C ILE A 29 -14.51 5.50 -8.20
N PHE A 30 -13.31 5.58 -7.61
CA PHE A 30 -12.39 4.47 -7.65
C PHE A 30 -12.92 3.30 -6.82
N ARG A 31 -12.82 2.10 -7.38
CA ARG A 31 -13.18 0.86 -6.72
C ARG A 31 -11.92 0.07 -6.44
N LYS A 32 -11.97 -0.76 -5.39
CA LYS A 32 -10.91 -1.71 -5.08
C LYS A 32 -10.86 -2.88 -6.09
N ALA A 33 -11.99 -3.16 -6.72
CA ALA A 33 -12.13 -4.15 -7.79
C ALA A 33 -11.95 -3.51 -9.18
N GLY A 34 -11.65 -4.34 -10.18
CA GLY A 34 -11.67 -3.96 -11.59
C GLY A 34 -10.31 -4.07 -12.28
N ALA A 35 -9.25 -4.38 -11.52
CA ALA A 35 -7.93 -4.66 -12.07
C ALA A 35 -8.01 -5.79 -13.11
N LYS A 36 -7.21 -5.68 -14.16
CA LYS A 36 -7.19 -6.60 -15.30
C LYS A 36 -5.82 -7.21 -15.46
N ALA A 37 -5.76 -8.38 -16.09
CA ALA A 37 -4.50 -8.94 -16.51
C ALA A 37 -3.80 -7.98 -17.49
N GLY A 38 -2.50 -7.73 -17.25
CA GLY A 38 -1.69 -6.75 -17.97
C GLY A 38 -1.65 -5.37 -17.32
N ASP A 39 -2.45 -5.10 -16.29
CA ASP A 39 -2.34 -3.84 -15.54
C ASP A 39 -1.03 -3.77 -14.77
N ILE A 40 -0.46 -2.58 -14.68
CA ILE A 40 0.70 -2.28 -13.85
C ILE A 40 0.23 -1.88 -12.45
N ALA A 41 0.89 -2.43 -11.43
CA ALA A 41 0.66 -2.08 -10.03
C ALA A 41 1.62 -0.96 -9.61
N LEU A 42 1.09 0.20 -9.23
CA LEU A 42 1.85 1.38 -8.80
C LEU A 42 1.57 1.74 -7.35
N LEU A 43 2.60 2.19 -6.61
CA LEU A 43 2.47 2.82 -5.30
C LEU A 43 2.82 4.30 -5.33
N SER A 44 2.11 5.10 -4.52
CA SER A 44 2.34 6.54 -4.37
C SER A 44 3.12 6.95 -3.11
N LYS A 45 3.44 6.01 -2.21
CA LYS A 45 4.25 6.26 -1.00
C LYS A 45 5.07 5.02 -0.60
N PRO A 46 6.26 5.20 0.01
CA PRO A 46 7.12 4.10 0.43
C PRO A 46 6.42 3.20 1.45
N LEU A 47 6.91 1.97 1.57
CA LEU A 47 6.48 1.00 2.58
C LEU A 47 7.35 1.09 3.84
N GLY A 48 6.90 0.49 4.93
CA GLY A 48 7.72 0.31 6.13
C GLY A 48 7.53 1.36 7.22
N THR A 49 6.43 2.12 7.24
CA THR A 49 6.18 3.10 8.31
C THR A 49 6.18 2.45 9.69
N GLY A 50 5.56 1.28 9.85
CA GLY A 50 5.52 0.57 11.12
C GLY A 50 6.91 0.10 11.55
N LEU A 51 7.67 -0.49 10.63
CA LEU A 51 9.05 -0.95 10.87
C LEU A 51 10.00 0.21 11.23
N THR A 52 9.97 1.31 10.49
CA THR A 52 10.79 2.50 10.78
C THR A 52 10.43 3.10 12.14
N LEU A 53 9.14 3.17 12.50
CA LEU A 53 8.73 3.67 13.81
C LEU A 53 9.14 2.74 14.96
N ALA A 54 9.15 1.42 14.72
CA ALA A 54 9.51 0.44 15.73
C ALA A 54 11.01 0.45 16.05
N ALA A 55 11.89 0.59 15.05
CA ALA A 55 13.32 0.34 15.23
C ALA A 55 14.26 1.27 14.44
N GLY A 56 13.75 2.29 13.75
CA GLY A 56 14.56 3.32 13.10
C GLY A 56 15.14 4.33 14.10
N THR A 57 16.19 5.02 13.67
CA THR A 57 16.75 6.21 14.33
C THR A 57 15.75 7.38 14.30
N ASP A 58 15.96 8.40 15.14
CA ASP A 58 15.08 9.56 15.17
C ASP A 58 15.03 10.30 13.83
N ALA A 59 16.16 10.38 13.10
CA ALA A 59 16.22 10.98 11.78
C ALA A 59 15.37 10.20 10.75
N GLU A 60 15.46 8.87 10.76
CA GLU A 60 14.68 8.01 9.86
C GLU A 60 13.18 8.07 10.17
N LYS A 61 12.84 8.09 11.47
CA LYS A 61 11.45 8.29 11.94
C LYS A 61 10.88 9.62 11.47
N LEU A 62 11.66 10.71 11.51
CA LEU A 62 11.23 12.01 11.00
C LEU A 62 10.90 11.97 9.50
N VAL A 63 11.65 11.22 8.70
CA VAL A 63 11.35 11.01 7.26
C VAL A 63 10.04 10.24 7.08
N ALA A 64 9.84 9.15 7.82
CA ALA A 64 8.57 8.41 7.79
C ALA A 64 7.39 9.28 8.23
N ILE A 65 7.53 10.06 9.30
CA ILE A 65 6.51 11.00 9.79
C ILE A 65 6.17 12.05 8.73
N ALA A 66 7.16 12.61 8.03
CA ALA A 66 6.92 13.53 6.93
C ALA A 66 6.07 12.89 5.82
N GLY A 67 6.38 11.65 5.43
CA GLY A 67 5.60 10.89 4.45
C GLY A 67 4.18 10.57 4.92
N MET A 68 3.99 10.20 6.19
CA MET A 68 2.67 9.98 6.79
C MET A 68 1.81 11.25 6.80
N ARG A 69 2.42 12.43 6.94
CA ARG A 69 1.74 13.74 6.93
C ARG A 69 1.38 14.23 5.52
N GLN A 70 1.94 13.65 4.47
CA GLN A 70 1.59 13.99 3.09
C GLN A 70 0.20 13.45 2.73
N LEU A 71 -0.67 14.28 2.16
CA LEU A 71 -2.00 13.87 1.72
C LEU A 71 -1.93 13.06 0.43
N ASN A 72 -2.79 12.04 0.28
CA ASN A 72 -3.00 11.34 -1.00
C ASN A 72 -3.79 12.15 -2.04
N ARG A 73 -3.96 13.47 -1.84
CA ARG A 73 -4.73 14.35 -2.75
C ARG A 73 -4.15 14.36 -4.15
N GLN A 74 -2.86 14.69 -4.28
CA GLN A 74 -2.19 14.79 -5.57
C GLN A 74 -2.21 13.44 -6.31
N ALA A 75 -1.93 12.34 -5.61
CA ALA A 75 -2.03 11.00 -6.15
C ALA A 75 -3.45 10.69 -6.69
N SER A 76 -4.49 11.02 -5.91
CA SER A 76 -5.88 10.84 -6.33
C SER A 76 -6.24 11.69 -7.55
N GLU A 77 -5.80 12.95 -7.59
CA GLU A 77 -6.06 13.87 -8.71
C GLU A 77 -5.37 13.39 -10.01
N GLN A 78 -4.14 12.87 -9.91
CA GLN A 78 -3.43 12.29 -11.06
C GLN A 78 -4.14 11.05 -11.61
N LEU A 79 -4.61 10.16 -10.73
CA LEU A 79 -5.42 9.01 -11.15
C LEU A 79 -6.73 9.46 -11.81
N GLN A 80 -7.38 10.51 -11.30
CA GLN A 80 -8.64 11.00 -11.87
C GLN A 80 -8.46 11.55 -13.30
N GLN A 81 -7.30 12.13 -13.60
CA GLN A 81 -6.97 12.64 -14.94
C GLN A 81 -6.82 11.53 -15.98
N LEU A 82 -6.49 10.30 -15.54
CA LEU A 82 -6.33 9.14 -16.43
C LEU A 82 -7.64 8.45 -16.79
N GLY A 83 -8.73 8.73 -16.05
CA GLY A 83 -10.07 8.24 -16.36
C GLY A 83 -10.13 6.71 -16.47
N ALA A 84 -10.60 6.21 -17.63
CA ALA A 84 -10.82 4.78 -17.86
C ALA A 84 -9.56 3.92 -17.89
N ALA A 85 -8.37 4.53 -17.91
CA ALA A 85 -7.10 3.80 -17.82
C ALA A 85 -6.76 3.37 -16.38
N VAL A 86 -7.55 3.80 -15.37
CA VAL A 86 -7.45 3.33 -13.98
C VAL A 86 -8.52 2.28 -13.74
N HIS A 87 -8.09 1.08 -13.42
CA HIS A 87 -8.96 -0.09 -13.28
C HIS A 87 -9.29 -0.44 -11.84
N GLY A 88 -8.39 -0.14 -10.89
CA GLY A 88 -8.64 -0.33 -9.47
C GLY A 88 -7.72 0.53 -8.61
N VAL A 89 -8.21 0.99 -7.45
CA VAL A 89 -7.43 1.77 -6.49
C VAL A 89 -7.83 1.41 -5.06
N THR A 90 -6.84 1.32 -4.18
CA THR A 90 -7.01 1.32 -2.72
C THR A 90 -5.91 2.15 -2.09
N ASP A 91 -6.09 2.57 -0.85
CA ASP A 91 -4.98 2.95 0.02
C ASP A 91 -4.34 1.71 0.66
N VAL A 92 -3.04 1.79 0.94
CA VAL A 92 -2.29 0.78 1.69
C VAL A 92 -2.17 1.25 3.13
N THR A 93 -2.90 0.60 4.05
CA THR A 93 -2.92 0.96 5.47
C THR A 93 -2.63 -0.24 6.39
N GLY A 94 -3.50 -0.53 7.35
CA GLY A 94 -3.24 -1.46 8.45
C GLY A 94 -3.04 -2.92 8.03
N TYR A 95 -3.52 -3.32 6.85
CA TYR A 95 -3.34 -4.68 6.33
C TYR A 95 -2.03 -4.87 5.55
N GLY A 96 -1.22 -3.82 5.43
CA GLY A 96 0.01 -3.84 4.65
C GLY A 96 -0.25 -4.00 3.14
N LEU A 97 0.84 -4.05 2.37
CA LEU A 97 0.75 -4.26 0.93
C LEU A 97 0.16 -5.63 0.59
N ALA A 98 0.53 -6.67 1.37
CA ALA A 98 0.02 -8.02 1.16
C ALA A 98 -1.50 -8.08 1.26
N GLY A 99 -2.08 -7.53 2.35
CA GLY A 99 -3.51 -7.59 2.57
C GLY A 99 -4.32 -6.73 1.61
N HIS A 100 -3.90 -5.48 1.36
CA HIS A 100 -4.61 -4.62 0.41
C HIS A 100 -4.44 -5.06 -1.04
N GLY A 101 -3.26 -5.58 -1.39
CA GLY A 101 -3.01 -6.23 -2.67
C GLY A 101 -3.89 -7.46 -2.87
N TRP A 102 -4.05 -8.29 -1.82
CA TRP A 102 -4.94 -9.44 -1.84
C TRP A 102 -6.40 -9.02 -2.06
N GLU A 103 -6.90 -8.01 -1.35
CA GLU A 103 -8.26 -7.52 -1.56
C GLU A 103 -8.50 -7.08 -3.02
N MET A 104 -7.52 -6.41 -3.64
CA MET A 104 -7.61 -6.01 -5.05
C MET A 104 -7.61 -7.21 -5.99
N ALA A 105 -6.68 -8.15 -5.79
CA ALA A 105 -6.54 -9.38 -6.57
C ALA A 105 -7.81 -10.24 -6.49
N GLN A 106 -8.30 -10.50 -5.28
CA GLN A 106 -9.50 -11.28 -4.99
C GLN A 106 -10.75 -10.69 -5.67
N ARG A 107 -10.99 -9.40 -5.48
CA ARG A 107 -12.20 -8.74 -6.01
C ARG A 107 -12.17 -8.58 -7.53
N SER A 108 -10.99 -8.69 -8.14
CA SER A 108 -10.77 -8.57 -9.58
C SER A 108 -10.62 -9.93 -10.27
N GLY A 109 -10.45 -11.02 -9.51
CA GLY A 109 -10.26 -12.36 -10.06
C GLY A 109 -8.93 -12.54 -10.81
N VAL A 110 -7.89 -11.80 -10.41
CA VAL A 110 -6.55 -11.81 -11.04
C VAL A 110 -5.46 -11.98 -9.98
N GLN A 111 -4.26 -12.39 -10.39
CA GLN A 111 -3.10 -12.46 -9.51
C GLN A 111 -2.37 -11.11 -9.47
N LEU A 112 -1.94 -10.66 -8.29
CA LEU A 112 -0.98 -9.57 -8.15
C LEU A 112 0.43 -10.16 -8.01
N VAL A 113 1.32 -9.86 -8.96
CA VAL A 113 2.73 -10.26 -8.92
C VAL A 113 3.56 -9.05 -8.53
N LEU A 114 4.07 -9.05 -7.31
CA LEU A 114 4.90 -8.01 -6.72
C LEU A 114 6.38 -8.30 -6.96
N ASP A 115 7.14 -7.26 -7.30
CA ASP A 115 8.59 -7.30 -7.50
C ASP A 115 9.28 -6.68 -6.28
N SER A 116 9.84 -7.53 -5.42
CA SER A 116 10.53 -7.12 -4.19
C SER A 116 11.65 -6.10 -4.46
N SER A 117 12.39 -6.28 -5.55
CA SER A 117 13.50 -5.41 -5.95
C SER A 117 13.08 -3.98 -6.33
N ALA A 118 11.81 -3.80 -6.69
CA ALA A 118 11.23 -2.52 -7.07
C ALA A 118 10.64 -1.75 -5.87
N PHE A 119 10.62 -2.35 -4.68
CA PHE A 119 10.04 -1.70 -3.50
C PHE A 119 10.89 -0.52 -3.05
N ARG A 120 10.19 0.59 -2.75
CA ARG A 120 10.76 1.71 -2.02
C ARG A 120 10.32 1.62 -0.57
N ALA A 121 11.28 1.51 0.33
CA ALA A 121 11.06 1.52 1.77
C ALA A 121 11.39 2.90 2.37
N TYR A 122 10.75 3.24 3.48
CA TYR A 122 11.25 4.32 4.33
C TYR A 122 12.63 3.96 4.89
N PRO A 123 13.51 4.95 5.15
CA PRO A 123 14.80 4.70 5.76
C PRO A 123 14.69 3.86 7.05
N GLY A 124 15.59 2.89 7.22
CA GLY A 124 15.65 2.01 8.38
C GLY A 124 14.60 0.89 8.41
N ALA A 125 13.60 0.88 7.51
CA ALA A 125 12.54 -0.12 7.52
C ALA A 125 13.05 -1.51 7.13
N LEU A 126 13.79 -1.60 6.02
CA LEU A 126 14.30 -2.88 5.51
C LEU A 126 15.38 -3.43 6.45
N GLU A 127 16.26 -2.56 6.96
CA GLU A 127 17.28 -2.93 7.93
C GLU A 127 16.66 -3.41 9.25
N ALA A 128 15.55 -2.80 9.70
CA ALA A 128 14.81 -3.29 10.85
C ALA A 128 14.23 -4.69 10.59
N ALA A 129 13.61 -4.89 9.42
CA ALA A 129 13.06 -6.19 9.04
C ALA A 129 14.14 -7.29 8.96
N GLN A 130 15.30 -6.98 8.40
CA GLN A 130 16.48 -7.86 8.33
C GLN A 130 17.00 -8.25 9.72
N ARG A 131 16.90 -7.36 10.72
CA ARG A 131 17.20 -7.66 12.12
C ARG A 131 16.12 -8.47 12.84
N GLY A 132 15.07 -8.89 12.13
CA GLY A 132 13.96 -9.67 12.70
C GLY A 132 12.88 -8.83 13.38
N VAL A 133 12.89 -7.50 13.23
CA VAL A 133 11.84 -6.64 13.82
C VAL A 133 10.51 -6.88 13.10
N ARG A 134 9.44 -7.08 13.87
CA ARG A 134 8.06 -7.18 13.38
C ARG A 134 7.16 -6.31 14.25
N THR A 135 6.16 -5.66 13.64
CA THR A 135 5.17 -4.87 14.37
C THR A 135 4.00 -5.75 14.81
N GLY A 136 3.20 -5.29 15.78
CA GLY A 136 2.04 -6.04 16.28
C GLY A 136 0.93 -6.30 15.24
N GLY A 137 1.01 -5.70 14.04
CA GLY A 137 0.13 -6.00 12.91
C GLY A 137 0.56 -7.22 12.10
N ASP A 138 1.85 -7.53 12.06
CA ASP A 138 2.43 -8.55 11.17
C ASP A 138 1.77 -9.94 11.32
N PRO A 139 1.59 -10.52 12.53
CA PRO A 139 0.97 -11.84 12.67
C PRO A 139 -0.48 -11.90 12.15
N ARG A 140 -1.24 -10.80 12.35
CA ARG A 140 -2.63 -10.70 11.87
C ARG A 140 -2.67 -10.57 10.35
N ASN A 141 -1.76 -9.80 9.77
CA ASN A 141 -1.67 -9.62 8.33
C ASN A 141 -1.26 -10.92 7.63
N ARG A 142 -0.30 -11.69 8.19
CA ARG A 142 0.05 -13.03 7.70
C ARG A 142 -1.13 -13.99 7.74
N THR A 143 -1.86 -14.03 8.86
CA THR A 143 -3.06 -14.86 9.01
C THR A 143 -4.13 -14.48 7.98
N TYR A 144 -4.29 -13.18 7.71
CA TYR A 144 -5.30 -12.67 6.76
C TYR A 144 -5.05 -13.10 5.32
N VAL A 145 -3.78 -13.25 4.92
CA VAL A 145 -3.40 -13.64 3.56
C VAL A 145 -2.93 -15.10 3.44
N ASP A 146 -3.09 -15.88 4.51
CA ASP A 146 -2.72 -17.30 4.52
C ASP A 146 -3.45 -18.07 3.40
N GLY A 147 -2.71 -18.91 2.69
CA GLY A 147 -3.19 -19.60 1.48
C GLY A 147 -3.42 -18.71 0.24
N HIS A 148 -3.12 -17.41 0.31
CA HIS A 148 -3.32 -16.45 -0.78
C HIS A 148 -2.09 -15.59 -1.09
N PHE A 149 -1.08 -15.56 -0.22
CA PHE A 149 0.21 -14.91 -0.44
C PHE A 149 1.31 -15.97 -0.60
N PHE A 150 2.05 -15.90 -1.70
CA PHE A 150 3.11 -16.85 -2.04
C PHE A 150 4.42 -16.12 -2.33
N VAL A 151 5.54 -16.75 -2.02
CA VAL A 151 6.89 -16.26 -2.34
C VAL A 151 7.52 -17.24 -3.33
N ASP A 152 8.16 -16.74 -4.38
CA ASP A 152 8.76 -17.60 -5.39
C ASP A 152 10.01 -18.34 -4.86
N ASP A 153 9.97 -19.66 -4.97
CA ASP A 153 10.57 -20.60 -4.01
C ASP A 153 11.99 -21.08 -4.37
N LYS A 154 12.85 -20.23 -4.95
CA LYS A 154 14.09 -20.74 -5.57
C LYS A 154 15.45 -20.29 -5.04
N ASN A 155 15.57 -19.28 -4.17
CA ASN A 155 16.82 -18.96 -3.45
C ASN A 155 16.68 -17.74 -2.51
N PHE A 156 15.45 -17.37 -2.12
CA PHE A 156 15.20 -16.07 -1.49
C PHE A 156 14.98 -16.22 0.01
N ASP A 157 15.97 -15.84 0.81
CA ASP A 157 15.78 -15.48 2.21
C ASP A 157 15.18 -14.06 2.28
N ASP A 158 13.99 -13.87 1.66
CA ASP A 158 13.34 -12.56 1.59
C ASP A 158 12.44 -12.23 2.77
N ASP A 159 12.75 -12.79 3.93
CA ASP A 159 11.94 -12.56 5.12
C ASP A 159 11.80 -11.05 5.41
N ALA A 160 12.79 -10.24 4.99
CA ALA A 160 12.75 -8.79 5.08
C ALA A 160 11.71 -8.12 4.16
N HIS A 161 11.64 -8.41 2.84
CA HIS A 161 10.60 -7.79 2.00
C HIS A 161 9.23 -8.45 2.23
N VAL A 162 9.18 -9.72 2.65
CA VAL A 162 7.93 -10.32 3.15
C VAL A 162 7.43 -9.54 4.36
N ALA A 163 8.29 -9.25 5.34
CA ALA A 163 7.92 -8.42 6.48
C ALA A 163 7.51 -7.01 6.05
N LEU A 164 8.16 -6.42 5.04
CA LEU A 164 7.76 -5.13 4.49
C LEU A 164 6.36 -5.16 3.85
N CYS A 165 6.01 -6.26 3.16
CA CYS A 165 4.67 -6.50 2.64
C CYS A 165 3.61 -6.63 3.75
N MET A 166 3.99 -7.24 4.88
CA MET A 166 3.10 -7.46 6.04
C MET A 166 3.02 -6.24 6.97
N ASP A 167 3.95 -5.30 6.88
CA ASP A 167 4.01 -4.15 7.77
C ASP A 167 2.76 -3.24 7.63
N PRO A 168 1.99 -3.02 8.71
CA PRO A 168 0.88 -2.08 8.73
C PRO A 168 1.39 -0.66 8.41
N GLN A 169 0.82 -0.05 7.38
CA GLN A 169 1.18 1.31 6.98
C GLN A 169 0.28 2.33 7.66
N THR A 170 0.84 3.23 8.46
CA THR A 170 0.08 4.39 8.95
C THR A 170 0.07 5.46 7.86
N SER A 171 -1.12 5.88 7.39
CA SER A 171 -1.25 6.90 6.32
C SER A 171 -0.42 6.58 5.07
N GLY A 172 -0.47 5.31 4.63
CA GLY A 172 0.24 4.87 3.43
C GLY A 172 -0.31 5.47 2.13
N GLY A 173 0.33 5.10 1.03
CA GLY A 173 0.01 5.61 -0.30
C GLY A 173 -1.20 4.94 -0.93
N LEU A 174 -1.51 5.34 -2.16
CA LEU A 174 -2.45 4.62 -3.02
C LEU A 174 -1.72 3.50 -3.75
N LEU A 175 -2.34 2.32 -3.80
CA LEU A 175 -2.05 1.22 -4.72
C LEU A 175 -3.04 1.31 -5.88
N ALA A 176 -2.53 1.43 -7.10
CA ALA A 176 -3.33 1.57 -8.30
C ALA A 176 -3.02 0.48 -9.33
N ALA A 177 -4.06 -0.06 -9.94
CA ALA A 177 -4.02 -0.89 -11.14
C ALA A 177 -4.36 -0.01 -12.35
N VAL A 178 -3.40 0.15 -13.26
CA VAL A 178 -3.54 1.02 -14.43
C VAL A 178 -3.01 0.33 -15.68
N THR A 179 -3.43 0.77 -16.87
CA THR A 179 -2.85 0.27 -18.13
C THR A 179 -1.36 0.62 -18.22
N SER A 180 -0.61 -0.11 -19.05
CA SER A 180 0.80 0.16 -19.36
C SER A 180 1.05 1.62 -19.76
N GLU A 181 0.22 2.18 -20.63
CA GLU A 181 0.39 3.55 -21.15
C GLU A 181 0.12 4.60 -20.07
N ALA A 182 -0.78 4.31 -19.12
CA ALA A 182 -1.02 5.16 -17.97
C ALA A 182 0.12 5.07 -16.96
N ALA A 183 0.69 3.88 -16.76
CA ALA A 183 1.86 3.70 -15.91
C ALA A 183 3.06 4.49 -16.43
N GLU A 184 3.35 4.43 -17.73
CA GLU A 184 4.43 5.21 -18.36
C GLU A 184 4.31 6.71 -18.07
N LYS A 185 3.08 7.25 -18.07
CA LYS A 185 2.84 8.67 -17.73
C LYS A 185 3.07 8.96 -16.26
N LEU A 186 2.56 8.11 -15.36
CA LEU A 186 2.69 8.31 -13.92
C LEU A 186 4.13 8.15 -13.44
N LEU A 187 4.90 7.23 -14.02
CA LEU A 187 6.30 6.97 -13.66
C LEU A 187 7.25 8.12 -14.03
N GLN A 188 6.82 9.04 -14.90
CA GLN A 188 7.54 10.29 -15.14
C GLN A 188 7.44 11.24 -13.94
N ASP A 189 6.38 11.12 -13.14
CA ASP A 189 6.27 11.77 -11.85
C ASP A 189 7.04 10.95 -10.79
N LYS A 190 7.93 11.60 -10.04
CA LYS A 190 8.73 10.95 -8.99
C LYS A 190 7.90 10.43 -7.82
N MET A 191 6.60 10.77 -7.76
CA MET A 191 5.63 10.28 -6.79
C MET A 191 5.30 8.80 -6.93
N TRP A 192 5.25 8.28 -8.16
CA TRP A 192 4.83 6.90 -8.40
C TRP A 192 6.01 6.00 -8.72
N TRP A 193 5.89 4.73 -8.34
CA TRP A 193 6.78 3.68 -8.83
C TRP A 193 6.00 2.39 -8.99
N GLN A 194 6.48 1.59 -9.92
CA GLN A 194 5.96 0.26 -10.15
C GLN A 194 6.44 -0.66 -9.03
N VAL A 195 5.50 -1.42 -8.48
CA VAL A 195 5.76 -2.47 -7.48
C VAL A 195 5.43 -3.85 -8.01
N GLY A 196 4.85 -3.95 -9.20
CA GLY A 196 4.43 -5.22 -9.77
C GLY A 196 3.48 -5.05 -10.95
N GLU A 197 2.73 -6.11 -11.21
CA GLU A 197 1.73 -6.20 -12.28
C GLU A 197 0.59 -7.15 -11.87
N PHE A 198 -0.55 -7.02 -12.54
CA PHE A 198 -1.67 -7.94 -12.40
C PHE A 198 -1.64 -8.94 -13.55
N ALA A 199 -1.62 -10.24 -13.23
CA ALA A 199 -1.48 -11.34 -14.18
C ALA A 199 -2.76 -12.16 -14.34
N ALA A 200 -2.90 -12.79 -15.51
CA ALA A 200 -3.98 -13.74 -15.81
C ALA A 200 -3.76 -15.08 -15.09
N ALA A 201 -4.01 -15.12 -13.79
CA ALA A 201 -3.97 -16.33 -12.96
C ALA A 201 -5.03 -16.24 -11.86
N SER A 202 -5.27 -17.37 -11.17
CA SER A 202 -6.16 -17.41 -10.02
C SER A 202 -5.78 -16.35 -8.99
N ALA A 203 -6.80 -15.75 -8.36
CA ALA A 203 -6.57 -14.66 -7.43
C ALA A 203 -5.62 -15.08 -6.31
N SER A 204 -4.50 -14.36 -6.22
CA SER A 204 -3.48 -14.49 -5.19
C SER A 204 -2.57 -13.27 -5.22
N VAL A 205 -1.69 -13.15 -4.23
CA VAL A 205 -0.53 -12.27 -4.26
C VAL A 205 0.71 -13.13 -4.33
N ARG A 206 1.63 -12.80 -5.23
CA ARG A 206 2.93 -13.46 -5.37
C ARG A 206 4.02 -12.43 -5.23
N LEU A 207 5.01 -12.69 -4.39
CA LEU A 207 6.23 -11.88 -4.27
C LEU A 207 7.37 -12.58 -5.02
N ARG A 208 7.97 -11.87 -5.98
CA ARG A 208 9.14 -12.28 -6.76
C ARG A 208 10.38 -11.47 -6.40
#